data_AF-A0A0C9TJ25-F1
#
_entry.id   AF-A0A0C9TJ25-F1
#
_cell.length_a   1.000
_cell.length_b   1.000
_cell.length_c   1.000
_cell.angle_alpha   90.00
_cell.angle_beta   90.00
_cell.angle_gamma   90.00
#
_symmetry.space_group_name_H-M   'P 1'
#
loop_
_entity.id
_entity.type
_entity.pdbx_description
1 polymer ?
#
loop_
_entity_poly.entity_id
_entity_poly.type
_entity_poly.pdbx_seq_one_letter_code
_entity_poly.pdbx_strand_id
1 'polypeptide(L)'
;MTDIELAAFEADIVATCAEHRQSHWRDADYRACVSIELKESKYFIKFDDPRTLGPEFSTQSYIHDYAMRHGNGPRIPQALHYFETKEKAFLVMEHIELTDPSLITNLAERAARALDWLSKVSAPPGDVMGPIGGGLIRHRFFKNNKAPLAFSSIDALERYMNEARCCLFFRGRKLLSNLAMNPAKPIIIINDPLIFTQSDMHVSNFGVDKCGDTVLLDFGQIGRLPLSFAKYTMGSDEDDSFIARVANLLRWPDNSNMDSMARVSSCLWMTSNSKLGLDEDG
;
A
#
# COMPACT_ATOMS: atom_id res chain seq x y z
N MET A 1 -0.04 -30.58 11.11
CA MET A 1 1.09 -30.82 10.19
C MET A 1 2.29 -31.12 11.05
N THR A 2 2.97 -32.23 10.82
CA THR A 2 4.25 -32.54 11.47
C THR A 2 5.36 -31.64 10.90
N ASP A 3 6.49 -31.50 11.60
CA ASP A 3 7.61 -30.68 11.12
C ASP A 3 8.15 -31.15 9.76
N ILE A 4 8.14 -32.47 9.51
CA ILE A 4 8.55 -33.06 8.23
C ILE A 4 7.56 -32.69 7.11
N GLU A 5 6.26 -32.73 7.39
CA GLU A 5 5.24 -32.34 6.43
C GLU A 5 5.29 -30.84 6.12
N LEU A 6 5.61 -30.01 7.11
CA LEU A 6 5.76 -28.56 6.94
C LEU A 6 6.99 -28.23 6.09
N ALA A 7 8.13 -28.86 6.35
CA ALA A 7 9.33 -28.67 5.55
C ALA A 7 9.14 -29.11 4.08
N ALA A 8 8.43 -30.22 3.86
CA ALA A 8 8.07 -30.66 2.51
C ALA A 8 7.15 -29.65 1.81
N PHE A 9 6.15 -29.13 2.54
CA PHE A 9 5.23 -28.11 2.04
C PHE A 9 5.95 -26.80 1.65
N GLU A 10 6.85 -26.31 2.49
CA GLU A 10 7.68 -25.14 2.18
C GLU A 10 8.58 -25.38 0.96
N ALA A 11 9.17 -26.57 0.83
CA ALA A 11 10.00 -26.93 -0.32
C ALA A 11 9.20 -26.93 -1.64
N ASP A 12 7.98 -27.46 -1.63
CA ASP A 12 7.08 -27.45 -2.79
C ASP A 12 6.76 -26.00 -3.21
N ILE A 13 6.43 -25.14 -2.24
CA ILE A 13 6.16 -23.72 -2.48
C ILE A 13 7.37 -23.02 -3.12
N VAL A 14 8.56 -23.23 -2.56
CA VAL A 14 9.80 -22.62 -3.06
C VAL A 14 10.06 -23.05 -4.49
N ALA A 15 9.91 -24.35 -4.80
CA ALA A 15 10.11 -24.89 -6.13
C ALA A 15 9.12 -24.28 -7.14
N THR A 16 7.82 -24.24 -6.81
CA THR A 16 6.80 -23.67 -7.71
C THR A 16 7.03 -22.17 -7.94
N CYS A 17 7.37 -21.40 -6.91
CA CYS A 17 7.63 -19.96 -7.07
C CYS A 17 8.90 -19.69 -7.89
N ALA A 18 9.93 -20.53 -7.76
CA ALA A 18 11.15 -20.43 -8.57
C ALA A 18 10.87 -20.70 -10.05
N GLU A 19 10.08 -21.73 -10.36
CA GLU A 19 9.63 -22.03 -11.72
C GLU A 19 8.78 -20.90 -12.31
N HIS A 20 7.79 -20.40 -11.55
CA HIS A 20 6.96 -19.26 -11.95
C HIS A 20 7.82 -18.05 -12.32
N ARG A 21 8.78 -17.69 -11.46
CA ARG A 21 9.71 -16.59 -11.76
C ARG A 21 10.54 -16.89 -13.01
N GLN A 22 11.09 -18.09 -13.16
CA GLN A 22 11.92 -18.44 -14.31
C GLN A 22 11.15 -18.31 -15.63
N SER A 23 9.89 -18.73 -15.64
CA SER A 23 9.02 -18.71 -16.81
C SER A 23 8.51 -17.32 -17.15
N HIS A 24 8.23 -16.49 -16.14
CA HIS A 24 7.43 -15.27 -16.33
C HIS A 24 8.16 -13.95 -15.99
N TRP A 25 9.40 -13.96 -15.50
CA TRP A 25 10.06 -12.71 -15.04
C TRP A 25 10.22 -11.62 -16.11
N ARG A 26 10.07 -11.96 -17.40
CA ARG A 26 10.13 -11.01 -18.52
C ARG A 26 8.76 -10.52 -18.97
N ASP A 27 7.68 -11.09 -18.43
CA ASP A 27 6.33 -10.70 -18.79
C ASP A 27 6.05 -9.30 -18.26
N ALA A 28 5.37 -8.49 -19.05
CA ALA A 28 5.10 -7.09 -18.71
C ALA A 28 4.21 -6.95 -17.46
N ASP A 29 3.37 -7.95 -17.21
CA ASP A 29 2.45 -8.06 -16.09
C ASP A 29 2.93 -9.04 -15.01
N TYR A 30 4.21 -9.42 -15.03
CA TYR A 30 4.79 -10.31 -14.04
C TYR A 30 4.53 -9.80 -12.62
N ARG A 31 3.98 -10.69 -11.79
CA ARG A 31 3.84 -10.52 -10.35
C ARG A 31 4.52 -11.68 -9.64
N ALA A 32 5.21 -11.38 -8.54
CA ALA A 32 5.85 -12.37 -7.69
C ALA A 32 4.82 -13.04 -6.75
N CYS A 33 3.77 -13.60 -7.37
CA CYS A 33 2.70 -14.32 -6.71
C CYS A 33 2.13 -15.42 -7.62
N VAL A 34 1.61 -16.48 -7.02
CA VAL A 34 1.05 -17.65 -7.74
C VAL A 34 -0.07 -18.29 -6.92
N SER A 35 -1.12 -18.76 -7.60
CA SER A 35 -2.11 -19.67 -7.00
C SER A 35 -1.66 -21.11 -7.19
N ILE A 36 -1.60 -21.89 -6.12
CA ILE A 36 -1.21 -23.31 -6.16
C ILE A 36 -2.30 -24.19 -5.56
N GLU A 37 -2.43 -25.40 -6.08
CA GLU A 37 -3.30 -26.43 -5.50
C GLU A 37 -2.43 -27.54 -4.93
N LEU A 38 -2.50 -27.75 -3.62
CA LEU A 38 -1.76 -28.77 -2.89
C LEU A 38 -2.73 -29.57 -2.02
N LYS A 39 -2.75 -30.90 -2.21
CA LYS A 39 -3.57 -31.84 -1.43
C LYS A 39 -5.04 -31.39 -1.31
N GLU A 40 -5.67 -31.08 -2.45
CA GLU A 40 -7.07 -30.65 -2.55
C GLU A 40 -7.39 -29.27 -1.94
N SER A 41 -6.37 -28.52 -1.51
CA SER A 41 -6.51 -27.15 -1.01
C SER A 41 -5.84 -26.16 -1.96
N LYS A 42 -6.48 -25.02 -2.19
CA LYS A 42 -5.92 -23.92 -2.99
C LYS A 42 -5.33 -22.86 -2.08
N TYR A 43 -4.14 -22.40 -2.44
CA TYR A 43 -3.40 -21.36 -1.73
C TYR A 43 -3.01 -20.25 -2.70
N PHE A 44 -2.96 -19.02 -2.19
CA PHE A 44 -2.36 -17.90 -2.91
C PHE A 44 -1.04 -17.54 -2.24
N ILE A 45 0.05 -17.57 -2.99
CA ILE A 45 1.40 -17.37 -2.49
C ILE A 45 1.94 -16.06 -3.03
N LYS A 46 2.48 -15.20 -2.15
CA LYS A 46 3.35 -14.09 -2.53
C LYS A 46 4.79 -14.41 -2.12
N PHE A 47 5.77 -13.97 -2.90
CA PHE A 47 7.18 -14.16 -2.56
C PHE A 47 8.01 -12.94 -2.93
N ASP A 48 8.76 -12.38 -1.98
CA ASP A 48 9.63 -11.23 -2.25
C ASP A 48 10.74 -11.06 -1.19
N ASP A 49 11.44 -9.92 -1.21
CA ASP A 49 12.38 -9.51 -0.17
C ASP A 49 11.68 -9.48 1.21
N PRO A 50 12.27 -10.11 2.25
CA PRO A 50 11.69 -10.14 3.59
C PRO A 50 11.35 -8.75 4.17
N ARG A 51 12.12 -7.72 3.82
CA ARG A 51 11.90 -6.33 4.30
C ARG A 51 10.68 -5.67 3.66
N THR A 52 10.12 -6.29 2.62
CA THR A 52 8.87 -5.84 1.99
C THR A 52 7.71 -6.72 2.42
N LEU A 53 7.89 -8.04 2.40
CA LEU A 53 6.81 -8.98 2.64
C LEU A 53 6.47 -9.19 4.12
N GLY A 54 7.44 -9.07 5.03
CA GLY A 54 7.20 -9.15 6.48
C GLY A 54 6.24 -8.08 7.01
N PRO A 55 6.42 -6.79 6.63
CA PRO A 55 5.45 -5.73 6.96
C PRO A 55 4.06 -5.96 6.36
N GLU A 56 3.98 -6.49 5.13
CA GLU A 56 2.70 -6.85 4.51
C GLU A 56 2.00 -7.96 5.32
N PHE A 57 2.72 -9.04 5.65
CA PHE A 57 2.20 -10.13 6.50
C PHE A 57 1.66 -9.61 7.82
N SER A 58 2.43 -8.76 8.51
CA SER A 58 2.06 -8.18 9.80
C SER A 58 0.81 -7.30 9.69
N THR A 59 0.75 -6.47 8.66
CA THR A 59 -0.40 -5.59 8.40
C THR A 59 -1.64 -6.40 8.06
N GLN A 60 -1.54 -7.34 7.12
CA GLN A 60 -2.66 -8.17 6.71
C GLN A 60 -3.22 -9.01 7.88
N SER A 61 -2.33 -9.65 8.65
CA SER A 61 -2.73 -10.47 9.80
C SER A 61 -3.46 -9.64 10.85
N TYR A 62 -2.97 -8.44 11.14
CA TYR A 62 -3.62 -7.55 12.10
C TYR A 62 -5.00 -7.09 11.63
N ILE A 63 -5.14 -6.63 10.38
CA ILE A 63 -6.42 -6.13 9.87
C ILE A 63 -7.42 -7.28 9.69
N HIS A 64 -6.97 -8.48 9.29
CA HIS A 64 -7.79 -9.70 9.28
C HIS A 64 -8.35 -10.00 10.68
N ASP A 65 -7.50 -10.05 11.69
CA ASP A 65 -7.89 -10.28 13.08
C ASP A 65 -8.87 -9.22 13.58
N TYR A 66 -8.64 -7.96 13.20
CA TYR A 66 -9.52 -6.86 13.55
C TYR A 66 -10.91 -7.03 12.92
N ALA A 67 -10.98 -7.40 11.64
CA ALA A 67 -12.23 -7.68 10.93
C ALA A 67 -13.00 -8.84 11.58
N MET A 68 -12.31 -9.92 11.95
CA MET A 68 -12.92 -11.09 12.61
C MET A 68 -13.50 -10.76 13.99
N ARG A 69 -12.87 -9.85 14.75
CA ARG A 69 -13.33 -9.47 16.10
C ARG A 69 -14.48 -8.49 16.11
N HIS A 70 -14.50 -7.52 15.17
CA HIS A 70 -15.46 -6.42 15.19
C HIS A 70 -16.62 -6.59 14.20
N GLY A 71 -16.51 -7.52 13.25
CA GLY A 71 -17.49 -7.72 12.19
C GLY A 71 -17.64 -6.51 11.25
N ASN A 72 -18.50 -6.64 10.25
CA ASN A 72 -18.87 -5.58 9.28
C ASN A 72 -17.74 -5.00 8.42
N GLY A 73 -16.52 -5.51 8.54
CA GLY A 73 -15.40 -5.19 7.65
C GLY A 73 -15.47 -5.94 6.33
N PRO A 74 -14.63 -5.56 5.35
CA PRO A 74 -14.40 -6.40 4.19
C PRO A 74 -13.78 -7.74 4.62
N ARG A 75 -14.00 -8.79 3.83
CA ARG A 75 -13.24 -10.03 3.92
C ARG A 75 -11.79 -9.74 3.54
N ILE A 76 -10.87 -10.29 4.33
CA ILE A 76 -9.43 -10.16 4.12
C ILE A 76 -8.90 -11.59 4.02
N PRO A 77 -8.04 -11.91 3.03
CA PRO A 77 -7.43 -13.24 2.97
C PRO A 77 -6.66 -13.53 4.26
N GLN A 78 -6.91 -14.69 4.85
CA GLN A 78 -6.13 -15.10 6.02
C GLN A 78 -4.68 -15.38 5.60
N ALA A 79 -3.71 -14.80 6.31
CA ALA A 79 -2.32 -15.23 6.23
C ALA A 79 -2.17 -16.55 7.00
N LEU A 80 -1.90 -17.64 6.27
CA LEU A 80 -1.87 -19.00 6.81
C LEU A 80 -0.47 -19.40 7.28
N HIS A 81 0.56 -18.95 6.56
CA HIS A 81 1.95 -19.24 6.87
C HIS A 81 2.88 -18.16 6.33
N TYR A 82 3.94 -17.86 7.06
CA TYR A 82 5.02 -16.96 6.62
C TYR A 82 6.35 -17.62 6.96
N PHE A 83 7.25 -17.71 5.99
CA PHE A 83 8.57 -18.27 6.20
C PHE A 83 9.61 -17.61 5.30
N GLU A 84 10.87 -17.73 5.70
CA GLU A 84 12.00 -17.12 5.02
C GLU A 84 13.02 -18.16 4.61
N THR A 85 13.57 -17.94 3.41
CA THR A 85 14.80 -18.56 2.94
C THR A 85 15.93 -17.55 3.03
N LYS A 86 17.16 -17.95 2.68
CA LYS A 86 18.30 -17.02 2.64
C LYS A 86 18.10 -15.82 1.70
N GLU A 87 17.24 -15.94 0.70
CA GLU A 87 17.11 -14.95 -0.38
C GLU A 87 15.73 -14.27 -0.43
N LYS A 88 14.69 -14.96 0.05
CA LYS A 88 13.28 -14.57 -0.15
C LYS A 88 12.43 -14.96 1.04
N ALA A 89 11.40 -14.16 1.29
CA ALA A 89 10.27 -14.50 2.13
C ALA A 89 9.10 -15.00 1.28
N PHE A 90 8.25 -15.82 1.89
CA PHE A 90 7.06 -16.41 1.29
C PHE A 90 5.88 -16.17 2.23
N LEU A 91 4.78 -15.66 1.68
CA LEU A 91 3.53 -15.43 2.37
C LEU A 91 2.46 -16.33 1.73
N VAL A 92 2.06 -17.35 2.47
CA VAL A 92 1.01 -18.31 2.11
C VAL A 92 -0.30 -17.78 2.65
N MET A 93 -1.29 -17.61 1.78
CA MET A 93 -2.59 -17.08 2.13
C MET A 93 -3.71 -17.99 1.66
N GLU A 94 -4.86 -17.82 2.31
CA GLU A 94 -6.14 -18.32 1.82
C GLU A 94 -6.35 -17.88 0.35
N HIS A 95 -6.73 -18.83 -0.51
CA HIS A 95 -7.17 -18.51 -1.85
C HIS A 95 -8.66 -18.17 -1.86
N ILE A 96 -9.00 -16.89 -2.01
CA ILE A 96 -10.38 -16.44 -2.15
C ILE A 96 -10.81 -16.51 -3.62
N GLU A 97 -11.85 -17.28 -3.89
CA GLU A 97 -12.48 -17.30 -5.22
C GLU A 97 -13.36 -16.06 -5.39
N LEU A 98 -12.91 -15.15 -6.26
CA LEU A 98 -13.62 -13.92 -6.59
C LEU A 98 -14.65 -14.16 -7.69
N THR A 99 -15.75 -13.42 -7.60
CA THR A 99 -16.72 -13.25 -8.67
C THR A 99 -16.08 -12.48 -9.82
N ASP A 100 -16.46 -12.83 -11.06
CA ASP A 100 -16.00 -12.12 -12.26
C ASP A 100 -16.23 -10.60 -12.09
N PRO A 101 -15.16 -9.77 -12.19
CA PRO A 101 -15.26 -8.31 -12.04
C PRO A 101 -16.31 -7.66 -12.95
N SER A 102 -16.56 -8.23 -14.15
CA SER A 102 -17.54 -7.71 -15.10
C SER A 102 -18.99 -7.80 -14.60
N LEU A 103 -19.26 -8.66 -13.62
CA LEU A 103 -20.58 -8.84 -13.01
C LEU A 103 -20.80 -7.89 -11.81
N ILE A 104 -19.76 -7.20 -11.34
CA ILE A 104 -19.79 -6.37 -10.14
C ILE A 104 -20.04 -4.91 -10.53
N THR A 105 -21.30 -4.52 -10.65
CA THR A 105 -21.69 -3.16 -11.09
C THR A 105 -21.47 -2.08 -10.03
N ASN A 106 -21.28 -2.45 -8.75
CA ASN A 106 -21.13 -1.53 -7.63
C ASN A 106 -19.79 -1.65 -6.90
N LEU A 107 -18.72 -2.01 -7.63
CA LEU A 107 -17.40 -2.25 -7.05
C LEU A 107 -16.82 -0.99 -6.40
N ALA A 108 -17.01 0.19 -7.00
CA ALA A 108 -16.54 1.45 -6.42
C ALA A 108 -17.23 1.77 -5.09
N GLU A 109 -18.55 1.53 -4.98
CA GLU A 109 -19.28 1.67 -3.73
C GLU A 109 -18.81 0.70 -2.65
N ARG A 110 -18.44 -0.52 -3.05
CA ARG A 110 -17.86 -1.53 -2.15
C ARG A 110 -16.47 -1.12 -1.67
N ALA A 111 -15.61 -0.68 -2.58
CA ALA A 111 -14.27 -0.18 -2.27
C ALA A 111 -14.35 1.03 -1.33
N ALA A 112 -15.22 2.00 -1.59
CA ALA A 112 -15.41 3.16 -0.71
C ALA A 112 -15.85 2.74 0.71
N ARG A 113 -16.77 1.77 0.85
CA ARG A 113 -17.14 1.24 2.18
C ARG A 113 -15.99 0.51 2.86
N ALA A 114 -15.21 -0.27 2.12
CA ALA A 114 -14.04 -0.96 2.65
C ALA A 114 -12.97 0.02 3.17
N LEU A 115 -12.73 1.12 2.44
CA LEU A 115 -11.77 2.15 2.83
C LEU A 115 -12.27 3.05 3.97
N ASP A 116 -13.56 3.37 4.00
CA ASP A 116 -14.18 4.06 5.14
C ASP A 116 -14.05 3.21 6.41
N TRP A 117 -14.32 1.90 6.32
CA TRP A 117 -14.09 0.96 7.41
C TRP A 117 -12.60 0.90 7.80
N LEU A 118 -11.70 0.75 6.82
CA LEU A 118 -10.26 0.65 7.04
C LEU A 118 -9.73 1.90 7.76
N SER A 119 -10.21 3.09 7.38
CA SER A 119 -9.82 4.36 8.00
C SER A 119 -10.18 4.46 9.49
N LYS A 120 -11.13 3.63 9.96
CA LYS A 120 -11.62 3.58 11.34
C LYS A 120 -10.99 2.43 12.14
N VAL A 121 -10.19 1.58 11.51
CA VAL A 121 -9.46 0.52 12.21
C VAL A 121 -8.48 1.17 13.19
N SER A 122 -8.56 0.76 14.46
CA SER A 122 -7.63 1.23 15.48
C SER A 122 -6.24 0.67 15.23
N ALA A 123 -5.20 1.42 15.58
CA ALA A 123 -3.83 0.92 15.52
C ALA A 123 -3.50 0.05 16.74
N PRO A 124 -2.56 -0.90 16.63
CA PRO A 124 -2.02 -1.57 17.79
C PRO A 124 -1.30 -0.56 18.73
N PRO A 125 -1.29 -0.79 20.05
CA PRO A 125 -0.57 0.09 20.98
C PRO A 125 0.91 0.22 20.63
N GLY A 126 1.42 1.46 20.63
CA GLY A 126 2.82 1.75 20.31
C GLY A 126 3.18 1.71 18.82
N ASP A 127 2.21 1.42 17.95
CA ASP A 127 2.44 1.40 16.52
C ASP A 127 2.66 2.81 15.96
N VAL A 128 3.55 2.91 14.97
CA VAL A 128 3.99 4.17 14.34
C VAL A 128 3.39 4.34 12.95
N MET A 129 3.81 5.36 12.23
CA MET A 129 3.39 5.61 10.85
C MET A 129 3.97 4.57 9.89
N GLY A 130 3.20 4.15 8.88
CA GLY A 130 3.59 3.15 7.89
C GLY A 130 2.91 1.79 8.09
N PRO A 131 3.47 0.71 7.50
CA PRO A 131 2.92 -0.63 7.68
C PRO A 131 3.16 -1.16 9.11
N ILE A 132 2.26 -2.02 9.58
CA ILE A 132 2.43 -2.73 10.85
C ILE A 132 3.62 -3.68 10.74
N GLY A 133 4.37 -3.84 11.82
CA GLY A 133 5.62 -4.61 11.83
C GLY A 133 6.83 -3.79 11.38
N GLY A 134 6.64 -2.49 11.11
CA GLY A 134 7.69 -1.57 10.70
C GLY A 134 8.02 -1.66 9.23
N GLY A 135 8.97 -0.84 8.78
CA GLY A 135 9.32 -0.71 7.37
C GLY A 135 9.07 0.70 6.84
N LEU A 136 9.28 0.86 5.54
CA LEU A 136 9.16 2.17 4.89
C LEU A 136 7.74 2.37 4.40
N ILE A 137 7.23 3.60 4.54
CA ILE A 137 5.93 3.99 3.97
C ILE A 137 5.91 3.66 2.47
N ARG A 138 4.85 2.98 2.04
CA ARG A 138 4.59 2.69 0.64
C ARG A 138 3.47 3.60 0.15
N HIS A 139 3.81 4.53 -0.74
CA HIS A 139 2.86 5.52 -1.26
C HIS A 139 3.39 6.19 -2.52
N ARG A 140 2.52 6.43 -3.50
CA ARG A 140 2.86 7.07 -4.79
C ARG A 140 3.37 8.51 -4.72
N PHE A 141 3.16 9.16 -3.58
CA PHE A 141 3.77 10.46 -3.29
C PHE A 141 5.31 10.39 -3.35
N PHE A 142 5.90 9.26 -2.97
CA PHE A 142 7.33 9.06 -3.03
C PHE A 142 7.74 8.41 -4.35
N LYS A 143 8.96 8.72 -4.80
CA LYS A 143 9.59 8.05 -5.94
C LYS A 143 9.60 6.54 -5.74
N ASN A 144 9.23 5.80 -6.78
CA ASN A 144 9.11 4.33 -6.75
C ASN A 144 8.15 3.81 -5.66
N ASN A 145 7.14 4.60 -5.32
CA ASN A 145 6.10 4.28 -4.33
C ASN A 145 6.63 3.93 -2.93
N LYS A 146 7.79 4.47 -2.54
CA LYS A 146 8.48 4.09 -1.31
C LYS A 146 9.19 5.28 -0.68
N ALA A 147 8.91 5.54 0.60
CA ALA A 147 9.58 6.58 1.35
C ALA A 147 11.10 6.31 1.44
N PRO A 148 11.93 7.38 1.39
CA PRO A 148 13.38 7.24 1.45
C PRO A 148 13.90 6.94 2.87
N LEU A 149 13.07 7.20 3.89
CA LEU A 149 13.41 7.20 5.31
C LEU A 149 12.26 6.60 6.11
N ALA A 150 12.58 5.98 7.23
CA ALA A 150 11.61 5.51 8.21
C ALA A 150 11.35 6.65 9.19
N PHE A 151 10.48 7.59 8.80
CA PHE A 151 10.24 8.81 9.56
C PHE A 151 9.80 8.51 11.00
N SER A 152 10.44 9.15 11.96
CA SER A 152 10.20 8.95 13.40
C SER A 152 8.85 9.49 13.87
N SER A 153 8.29 10.46 13.14
CA SER A 153 7.09 11.21 13.52
C SER A 153 6.40 11.86 12.32
N ILE A 154 5.18 12.37 12.54
CA ILE A 154 4.48 13.21 11.55
C ILE A 154 5.27 14.51 11.30
N ASP A 155 5.85 15.10 12.35
CA ASP A 155 6.71 16.29 12.23
C ASP A 155 7.92 16.04 11.32
N ALA A 156 8.58 14.89 11.46
CA ALA A 156 9.71 14.50 10.61
C ALA A 156 9.29 14.36 9.14
N LEU A 157 8.15 13.71 8.88
CA LEU A 157 7.60 13.61 7.54
C LEU A 157 7.24 14.98 6.97
N GLU A 158 6.63 15.86 7.76
CA GLU A 158 6.28 17.23 7.35
C GLU A 158 7.53 18.06 7.02
N ARG A 159 8.58 17.98 7.84
CA ARG A 159 9.88 18.62 7.59
C ARG A 159 10.47 18.15 6.26
N TYR A 160 10.53 16.84 6.05
CA TYR A 160 11.00 16.26 4.79
C TYR A 160 10.20 16.76 3.58
N MET A 161 8.87 16.81 3.65
CA MET A 161 8.02 17.29 2.57
C MET A 161 8.26 18.77 2.27
N ASN A 162 8.49 19.58 3.31
CA ASN A 162 8.77 21.01 3.17
C ASN A 162 10.22 21.29 2.70
N GLU A 163 11.19 20.42 2.98
CA GLU A 163 12.54 20.50 2.39
C GLU A 163 12.52 20.14 0.91
N ALA A 164 11.76 19.09 0.54
CA ALA A 164 11.53 18.74 -0.86
C ALA A 164 10.86 19.88 -1.63
N ARG A 165 9.96 20.63 -0.98
CA ARG A 165 9.36 21.87 -1.52
C ARG A 165 10.40 22.96 -1.76
N CYS A 166 11.40 23.12 -0.89
CA CYS A 166 12.50 24.07 -1.07
C CYS A 166 13.41 23.71 -2.24
N CYS A 167 13.64 22.41 -2.49
CA CYS A 167 14.44 21.93 -3.62
C CYS A 167 13.90 22.36 -5.00
N LEU A 168 12.61 22.74 -5.10
CA LEU A 168 12.02 23.35 -6.30
C LEU A 168 12.66 24.70 -6.68
N PHE A 169 13.26 25.42 -5.72
CA PHE A 169 13.81 26.76 -5.91
C PHE A 169 15.33 26.78 -6.12
N PHE A 170 16.08 25.86 -5.50
CA PHE A 170 17.54 25.94 -5.44
C PHE A 170 18.27 25.35 -6.65
N ARG A 171 17.65 24.49 -7.46
CA ARG A 171 18.33 23.80 -8.57
C ARG A 171 18.49 24.61 -9.87
N GLY A 172 18.56 25.94 -9.78
CA GLY A 172 19.24 26.82 -10.75
C GLY A 172 18.77 26.79 -12.21
N ARG A 173 17.79 25.95 -12.56
CA ARG A 173 17.15 25.95 -13.86
C ARG A 173 15.86 26.73 -13.71
N LYS A 174 15.87 27.90 -14.34
CA LYS A 174 14.73 28.65 -14.86
C LYS A 174 13.90 27.79 -15.83
N LEU A 175 13.58 26.54 -15.49
CA LEU A 175 12.93 25.59 -16.38
C LEU A 175 11.41 25.63 -16.29
N LEU A 176 10.85 26.32 -15.29
CA LEU A 176 9.43 26.54 -15.16
C LEU A 176 9.18 27.99 -14.74
N SER A 177 9.43 28.93 -15.65
CA SER A 177 9.12 30.36 -15.46
C SER A 177 7.65 30.62 -15.09
N ASN A 178 6.76 29.66 -15.31
CA ASN A 178 5.36 29.74 -14.91
C ASN A 178 5.06 29.14 -13.50
N LEU A 179 5.85 28.19 -13.00
CA LEU A 179 5.70 27.65 -11.63
C LEU A 179 6.42 28.52 -10.58
N ALA A 180 7.45 29.26 -10.98
CA ALA A 180 8.12 30.24 -10.13
C ALA A 180 7.23 31.44 -9.73
N MET A 181 6.11 31.67 -10.43
CA MET A 181 5.19 32.78 -10.15
C MET A 181 4.26 32.52 -8.96
N ASN A 182 4.06 31.25 -8.55
CA ASN A 182 3.24 30.90 -7.39
C ASN A 182 3.94 29.80 -6.58
N PRO A 183 4.72 30.15 -5.53
CA PRO A 183 5.40 29.17 -4.71
C PRO A 183 4.38 28.19 -4.11
N ALA A 184 4.69 26.89 -4.15
CA ALA A 184 3.86 25.91 -3.45
C ALA A 184 3.75 26.30 -1.98
N LYS A 185 2.54 26.29 -1.44
CA LYS A 185 2.27 26.60 -0.02
C LYS A 185 2.98 25.56 0.86
N PRO A 186 3.42 25.93 2.07
CA PRO A 186 3.88 24.95 3.05
C PRO A 186 2.85 23.84 3.23
N ILE A 187 3.33 22.61 3.33
CA ILE A 187 2.48 21.45 3.60
C ILE A 187 2.35 21.33 5.12
N ILE A 188 1.11 21.23 5.61
CA ILE A 188 0.81 21.11 7.03
C ILE A 188 -0.03 19.84 7.22
N ILE A 189 0.58 18.81 7.81
CA ILE A 189 -0.01 17.49 8.05
C ILE A 189 0.09 17.08 9.53
N ILE A 190 0.76 17.85 10.38
CA ILE A 190 0.92 17.52 11.80
C ILE A 190 -0.41 17.31 12.55
N ASN A 191 -1.47 17.98 12.10
CA ASN A 191 -2.81 17.86 12.68
C ASN A 191 -3.71 16.86 11.94
N ASP A 192 -3.18 16.18 10.91
CA ASP A 192 -3.96 15.17 10.20
C ASP A 192 -4.15 13.93 11.09
N PRO A 193 -5.36 13.35 11.13
CA PRO A 193 -5.54 12.06 11.75
C PRO A 193 -4.72 11.01 10.98
N LEU A 194 -4.04 10.14 11.72
CA LEU A 194 -3.42 8.94 11.18
C LEU A 194 -4.49 7.86 10.99
N ILE A 195 -4.66 7.40 9.76
CA ILE A 195 -5.64 6.38 9.38
C ILE A 195 -4.94 5.24 8.62
N PHE A 196 -5.47 4.02 8.70
CA PHE A 196 -5.09 3.00 7.72
C PHE A 196 -5.70 3.37 6.37
N THR A 197 -4.88 3.29 5.32
CA THR A 197 -5.29 3.58 3.95
C THR A 197 -4.65 2.59 2.98
N GLN A 198 -5.31 2.38 1.83
CA GLN A 198 -4.77 1.63 0.72
C GLN A 198 -4.23 2.62 -0.32
N SER A 199 -2.91 2.66 -0.46
CA SER A 199 -2.24 3.59 -1.38
C SER A 199 -2.24 3.09 -2.82
N ASP A 200 -2.50 1.79 -3.02
CA ASP A 200 -2.66 1.19 -4.34
C ASP A 200 -4.14 0.94 -4.67
N MET A 201 -4.73 1.92 -5.36
CA MET A 201 -6.14 1.93 -5.71
C MET A 201 -6.48 1.18 -7.00
N HIS A 202 -5.57 0.33 -7.50
CA HIS A 202 -5.85 -0.50 -8.67
C HIS A 202 -7.09 -1.39 -8.43
N VAL A 203 -7.99 -1.46 -9.41
CA VAL A 203 -9.28 -2.19 -9.30
C VAL A 203 -9.10 -3.66 -8.89
N SER A 204 -8.08 -4.32 -9.48
CA SER A 204 -7.08 -5.11 -8.76
C SER A 204 -7.39 -5.66 -7.36
N ASN A 205 -7.34 -4.71 -6.44
CA ASN A 205 -7.16 -4.92 -5.03
C ASN A 205 -8.52 -4.98 -4.30
N PHE A 206 -9.61 -4.94 -5.07
CA PHE A 206 -10.98 -5.01 -4.58
C PHE A 206 -11.72 -6.11 -5.32
N GLY A 207 -12.52 -6.88 -4.60
CA GLY A 207 -13.29 -7.97 -5.18
C GLY A 207 -14.59 -8.23 -4.44
N VAL A 208 -15.33 -9.21 -4.95
CA VAL A 208 -16.50 -9.78 -4.28
C VAL A 208 -16.35 -11.29 -4.30
N ASP A 209 -16.43 -11.94 -3.14
CA ASP A 209 -16.34 -13.40 -3.08
C ASP A 209 -17.66 -14.07 -3.52
N LYS A 210 -17.68 -15.41 -3.50
CA LYS A 210 -18.88 -16.20 -3.84
C LYS A 210 -20.07 -15.98 -2.90
N CYS A 211 -19.85 -15.46 -1.70
CA CYS A 211 -20.89 -15.15 -0.72
C CYS A 211 -21.48 -13.75 -0.91
N GLY A 212 -20.87 -12.93 -1.79
CA GLY A 212 -21.28 -11.54 -2.03
C GLY A 212 -20.57 -10.54 -1.10
N ASP A 213 -19.62 -11.00 -0.29
CA ASP A 213 -18.86 -10.16 0.63
C ASP A 213 -17.80 -9.37 -0.12
N THR A 214 -17.56 -8.14 0.31
CA THR A 214 -16.51 -7.31 -0.27
C THR A 214 -15.16 -7.82 0.19
N VAL A 215 -14.23 -8.04 -0.74
CA VAL A 215 -12.88 -8.51 -0.45
C VAL A 215 -11.89 -7.38 -0.65
N LEU A 216 -11.03 -7.14 0.34
CA LEU A 216 -9.88 -6.24 0.24
C LEU A 216 -8.61 -7.09 0.10
N LEU A 217 -7.85 -6.82 -0.95
CA LEU A 217 -6.65 -7.56 -1.33
C LEU A 217 -5.43 -6.65 -1.32
N ASP A 218 -4.26 -7.28 -1.43
CA ASP A 218 -2.95 -6.65 -1.56
C ASP A 218 -2.60 -5.64 -0.46
N PHE A 219 -2.04 -6.14 0.63
CA PHE A 219 -1.69 -5.33 1.79
C PHE A 219 -0.30 -4.70 1.68
N GLY A 220 0.40 -4.87 0.54
CA GLY A 220 1.76 -4.38 0.34
C GLY A 220 1.89 -2.85 0.33
N GLN A 221 0.78 -2.13 0.08
CA GLN A 221 0.71 -0.66 0.16
C GLN A 221 -0.30 -0.13 1.18
N ILE A 222 -0.81 -1.02 2.05
CA ILE A 222 -1.63 -0.62 3.18
C ILE A 222 -0.70 -0.19 4.33
N GLY A 223 -0.99 0.97 4.89
CA GLY A 223 -0.26 1.50 6.02
C GLY A 223 -1.02 2.63 6.71
N ARG A 224 -0.57 2.95 7.91
CA ARG A 224 -1.13 4.03 8.72
C ARG A 224 -0.46 5.36 8.37
N LEU A 225 -1.19 6.25 7.73
CA LEU A 225 -0.67 7.50 7.16
C LEU A 225 -1.56 8.70 7.50
N PRO A 226 -1.03 9.94 7.43
CA PRO A 226 -1.84 11.14 7.55
C PRO A 226 -2.97 11.15 6.51
N LEU A 227 -4.17 11.59 6.88
CA LEU A 227 -5.32 11.65 5.96
C LEU A 227 -5.03 12.38 4.65
N SER A 228 -4.14 13.39 4.62
CA SER A 228 -3.70 14.04 3.37
C SER A 228 -3.07 13.06 2.38
N PHE A 229 -2.38 12.01 2.82
CA PHE A 229 -1.84 10.97 1.94
C PHE A 229 -2.96 10.14 1.31
N ALA A 230 -3.93 9.71 2.12
CA ALA A 230 -5.10 8.98 1.60
C ALA A 230 -5.85 9.81 0.56
N LYS A 231 -6.07 11.11 0.82
CA LYS A 231 -6.68 12.03 -0.16
C LYS A 231 -5.82 12.23 -1.40
N TYR A 232 -4.50 12.34 -1.24
CA TYR A 232 -3.58 12.47 -2.37
C TYR A 232 -3.71 11.28 -3.33
N THR A 233 -3.79 10.05 -2.81
CA THR A 233 -4.02 8.85 -3.63
C THR A 233 -5.32 8.93 -4.44
N MET A 234 -6.37 9.51 -3.86
CA MET A 234 -7.67 9.67 -4.52
C MET A 234 -7.70 10.81 -5.56
N GLY A 235 -6.82 11.81 -5.42
CA GLY A 235 -6.75 12.97 -6.32
C GLY A 235 -5.68 12.86 -7.40
N SER A 236 -4.78 11.88 -7.35
CA SER A 236 -3.64 11.80 -8.28
C SER A 236 -3.98 11.19 -9.64
N ASP A 237 -5.11 10.48 -9.78
CA ASP A 237 -5.57 9.85 -11.03
C ASP A 237 -7.02 10.26 -11.35
N GLU A 238 -7.25 11.56 -11.61
CA GLU A 238 -8.61 12.06 -11.92
C GLU A 238 -9.22 11.43 -13.18
N ASP A 239 -8.39 10.94 -14.10
CA ASP A 239 -8.81 10.25 -15.33
C ASP A 239 -9.27 8.79 -15.08
N ASP A 240 -8.96 8.23 -13.91
CA ASP A 240 -9.41 6.89 -13.53
C ASP A 240 -10.84 6.96 -12.98
N SER A 241 -11.79 6.49 -13.78
CA SER A 241 -13.22 6.53 -13.42
C SER A 241 -13.56 5.75 -12.15
N PHE A 242 -12.79 4.71 -11.80
CA PHE A 242 -12.96 3.96 -10.58
C PHE A 242 -12.49 4.77 -9.36
N ILE A 243 -11.27 5.32 -9.42
CA ILE A 243 -10.70 6.12 -8.32
C ILE A 243 -11.55 7.37 -8.06
N ALA A 244 -11.90 8.10 -9.13
CA ALA A 244 -12.75 9.29 -9.04
C ALA A 244 -14.12 8.97 -8.41
N ARG A 245 -14.70 7.81 -8.74
CA ARG A 245 -15.97 7.36 -8.14
C ARG A 245 -15.81 7.04 -6.65
N VAL A 246 -14.76 6.33 -6.26
CA VAL A 246 -14.46 6.01 -4.85
C VAL A 246 -14.25 7.29 -4.03
N ALA A 247 -13.45 8.23 -4.55
CA ALA A 247 -13.16 9.51 -3.91
C ALA A 247 -14.44 10.30 -3.57
N ASN A 248 -15.36 10.40 -4.54
CA ASN A 248 -16.65 11.08 -4.38
C ASN A 248 -17.53 10.45 -3.28
N LEU A 249 -17.39 9.15 -3.04
CA LEU A 249 -18.19 8.41 -2.06
C LEU A 249 -17.64 8.52 -0.63
N LEU A 250 -16.31 8.63 -0.46
CA LEU A 250 -15.66 8.71 0.85
C LEU A 250 -15.95 10.01 1.61
N ARG A 251 -16.26 11.11 0.90
CA ARG A 251 -16.62 12.41 1.47
C ARG A 251 -15.67 12.89 2.58
N TRP A 252 -14.37 12.59 2.45
CA TRP A 252 -13.37 13.12 3.36
C TRP A 252 -13.34 14.65 3.27
N PRO A 253 -13.02 15.37 4.38
CA PRO A 253 -13.04 16.83 4.38
C PRO A 253 -12.09 17.39 3.31
N ASP A 254 -12.26 18.64 2.91
CA ASP A 254 -11.30 19.26 1.99
C ASP A 254 -9.90 19.32 2.62
N ASN A 255 -8.86 19.39 1.79
CA ASN A 255 -7.51 19.64 2.25
C ASN A 255 -6.84 20.66 1.32
N SER A 256 -6.08 21.59 1.90
CA SER A 256 -5.34 22.62 1.16
C SER A 256 -3.96 22.15 0.69
N ASN A 257 -3.58 20.91 1.00
CA ASN A 257 -2.24 20.37 0.74
C ASN A 257 -2.08 19.79 -0.67
N MET A 258 -3.15 19.40 -1.37
CA MET A 258 -3.07 18.60 -2.61
C MET A 258 -2.17 19.22 -3.68
N ASP A 259 -2.35 20.50 -4.00
CA ASP A 259 -1.55 21.19 -5.01
C ASP A 259 -0.06 21.17 -4.65
N SER A 260 0.26 21.40 -3.38
CA SER A 260 1.63 21.38 -2.90
C SER A 260 2.21 19.97 -2.90
N MET A 261 1.43 18.97 -2.46
CA MET A 261 1.84 17.56 -2.47
C MET A 261 2.10 17.07 -3.89
N ALA A 262 1.29 17.44 -4.88
CA ALA A 262 1.49 17.08 -6.28
C ALA A 262 2.80 17.64 -6.84
N ARG A 263 3.10 18.91 -6.56
CA ARG A 263 4.35 19.56 -6.97
C ARG A 263 5.58 18.95 -6.28
N VAL A 264 5.48 18.69 -4.98
CA VAL A 264 6.57 18.06 -4.21
C VAL A 264 6.82 16.64 -4.71
N SER A 265 5.78 15.82 -4.87
CA SER A 265 5.87 14.47 -5.44
C SER A 265 6.60 14.50 -6.79
N SER A 266 6.16 15.35 -7.72
CA SER A 266 6.84 15.51 -9.03
C SER A 266 8.34 15.83 -8.89
N CYS A 267 8.71 16.70 -7.93
CA CYS A 267 10.12 16.98 -7.63
C CYS A 267 10.88 15.76 -7.11
N LEU A 268 10.27 15.00 -6.19
CA LEU A 268 10.86 13.78 -5.63
C LEU A 268 11.09 12.71 -6.71
N TRP A 269 10.22 12.61 -7.71
CA TRP A 269 10.44 11.69 -8.83
C TRP A 269 11.67 12.08 -9.68
N MET A 270 11.94 13.38 -9.82
CA MET A 270 13.09 13.91 -10.57
C MET A 270 14.40 13.98 -9.77
N THR A 271 14.38 13.88 -8.44
CA THR A 271 15.62 13.95 -7.65
C THR A 271 16.44 12.67 -7.77
N SER A 272 17.77 12.84 -7.75
CA SER A 272 18.76 11.76 -7.66
C SER A 272 19.01 11.33 -6.22
N ASN A 273 18.99 12.27 -5.28
CA ASN A 273 19.08 12.01 -3.85
C ASN A 273 17.68 12.11 -3.26
N SER A 274 17.03 10.97 -3.02
CA SER A 274 15.69 10.92 -2.43
C SER A 274 15.67 11.27 -0.94
N LYS A 275 16.80 11.23 -0.23
CA LYS A 275 16.87 11.60 1.20
C LYS A 275 17.04 13.10 1.42
N LEU A 276 17.42 13.85 0.39
CA LEU A 276 17.65 15.30 0.47
C LEU A 276 18.71 15.74 1.49
N GLY A 277 19.52 14.81 2.01
CA GLY A 277 20.50 15.09 3.06
C GLY A 277 19.94 15.00 4.48
N LEU A 278 18.71 14.50 4.62
CA LEU A 278 17.98 14.36 5.88
C LEU A 278 18.10 12.94 6.45
N ASP A 279 17.82 12.81 7.73
CA ASP A 279 17.71 11.55 8.49
C ASP A 279 16.25 11.26 8.88
N GLU A 280 16.00 10.21 9.66
CA GLU A 280 14.67 9.80 10.12
C GLU A 280 13.88 10.90 10.85
N ASP A 281 14.55 11.91 11.40
CA ASP A 281 13.92 13.03 12.10
C ASP A 281 13.59 14.19 11.16
N GLY A 282 13.92 14.11 9.87
CA GLY A 282 13.46 15.04 8.84
C GLY A 282 14.18 16.37 8.84
#